data_AF-A0A3B8LAU6-F1
#
_entry.id   AF-A0A3B8LAU6-F1
#
_cell.length_a   1.000
_cell.length_b   1.000
_cell.length_c   1.000
_cell.angle_alpha   90.00
_cell.angle_beta   90.00
_cell.angle_gamma   90.00
#
_symmetry.space_group_name_H-M   'P 1'
#
loop_
_entity.id
_entity.type
_entity.pdbx_description
1 polymer ?
#
loop_
_entity_poly.entity_id
_entity_poly.type
_entity_poly.pdbx_seq_one_letter_code
_entity_poly.pdbx_strand_id
1 'polypeptide(L)'
;AIEGTDQAIRRAGTLCRRGGFTVVKVAKPQQDRRFDVPTIGLDTVQTMYEAGGRVLAIESQQTILLDADEAISLADRLGIAIVALNANELQLRVAS
;
A
#
# COMPACT_ATOMS: atom_id res chain seq x y z
N ALA A 1 11.51 7.21 -8.18
CA ALA A 1 12.04 8.06 -7.10
C ALA A 1 13.04 7.24 -6.29
N ILE A 2 14.09 7.87 -5.77
CA ILE A 2 15.14 7.21 -4.98
C ILE A 2 14.72 7.05 -3.50
N GLU A 3 13.79 7.87 -3.01
CA GLU A 3 13.46 8.00 -1.57
C GLU A 3 12.94 6.73 -0.89
N GLY A 4 12.44 5.73 -1.64
CA GLY A 4 11.83 4.54 -1.07
C GLY A 4 10.40 4.76 -0.56
N THR A 5 9.72 3.67 -0.21
CA THR A 5 8.27 3.73 0.15
C THR A 5 8.04 4.45 1.48
N ASP A 6 8.81 4.11 2.51
CA ASP A 6 8.54 4.62 3.85
C ASP A 6 8.83 6.12 3.96
N GLN A 7 9.88 6.61 3.31
CA GLN A 7 10.14 8.05 3.29
C GLN A 7 9.09 8.82 2.50
N ALA A 8 8.57 8.25 1.40
CA ALA A 8 7.45 8.84 0.68
C ALA A 8 6.20 8.97 1.56
N ILE A 9 5.91 7.95 2.38
CA ILE A 9 4.78 7.96 3.33
C ILE A 9 4.99 8.98 4.45
N ARG A 10 6.18 9.01 5.08
CA ARG A 10 6.49 10.01 6.12
C ARG A 10 6.38 11.43 5.58
N ARG A 11 6.89 11.66 4.37
CA ARG A 11 6.76 12.94 3.66
C ARG A 11 5.30 13.30 3.37
N ALA A 12 4.46 12.33 3.02
CA ALA A 12 3.02 12.58 2.89
C ALA A 12 2.39 13.04 4.22
N GLY A 13 2.79 12.45 5.35
CA GLY A 13 2.33 12.86 6.68
C GLY A 13 2.64 14.32 7.02
N THR A 14 3.78 14.86 6.59
CA THR A 14 4.12 16.27 6.83
C THR A 14 3.31 17.25 5.96
N LEU A 15 2.88 16.80 4.77
CA LEU A 15 2.09 17.57 3.82
C LEU A 15 0.58 17.49 4.13
N CYS A 16 0.11 16.33 4.58
CA CYS A 16 -1.29 16.03 4.86
C CYS A 16 -1.59 16.13 6.36
N ARG A 17 -1.51 17.34 6.94
CA ARG A 17 -1.69 17.56 8.40
C ARG A 17 -2.98 17.03 9.00
N ARG A 18 -4.05 16.90 8.21
CA ARG A 18 -5.33 16.32 8.66
C ARG A 18 -5.30 14.79 8.74
N GLY A 19 -4.27 14.14 8.22
CA GLY A 19 -4.22 12.69 8.04
C GLY A 19 -5.28 12.18 7.07
N GLY A 20 -5.60 10.91 7.16
CA GLY A 20 -6.65 10.28 6.37
C GLY A 20 -6.27 9.99 4.92
N PHE A 21 -5.00 10.11 4.55
CA PHE A 21 -4.59 9.94 3.16
C PHE A 21 -4.48 8.47 2.76
N THR A 22 -4.55 8.26 1.45
CA THR A 22 -4.41 6.96 0.80
C THR A 22 -3.02 6.83 0.19
N VAL A 23 -2.36 5.72 0.47
CA VAL A 23 -1.12 5.31 -0.19
C VAL A 23 -1.49 4.36 -1.33
N VAL A 24 -1.01 4.65 -2.54
CA VAL A 24 -1.21 3.80 -3.71
C VAL A 24 0.14 3.28 -4.18
N LYS A 25 0.30 1.96 -4.26
CA LYS A 25 1.53 1.31 -4.72
C LYS A 25 1.21 0.35 -5.86
N VAL A 26 1.74 0.65 -7.04
CA VAL A 26 1.54 -0.11 -8.28
C VAL A 26 2.88 -0.41 -8.92
N ALA A 27 2.95 -1.47 -9.73
CA ALA A 27 4.14 -1.72 -10.52
C ALA A 27 4.33 -0.63 -11.58
N LYS A 28 5.58 -0.30 -11.92
CA LYS A 28 5.86 0.59 -13.05
C LYS A 28 5.51 -0.12 -14.36
N PRO A 29 5.13 0.63 -15.42
CA PRO A 29 5.11 0.07 -16.76
C PRO A 29 6.46 -0.59 -17.08
N GLN A 30 6.42 -1.81 -17.59
CA GLN A 30 7.60 -2.63 -17.91
C GLN A 30 8.52 -2.98 -16.73
N GLN A 31 8.03 -2.95 -15.49
CA GLN A 31 8.79 -3.45 -14.33
C GLN A 31 9.18 -4.93 -14.55
N ASP A 32 10.48 -5.23 -14.56
CA ASP A 32 10.95 -6.62 -14.60
C ASP A 32 10.82 -7.25 -13.22
N ARG A 33 9.80 -8.11 -13.10
CA ARG A 33 9.40 -8.77 -11.86
C ARG A 33 10.44 -9.77 -11.35
N ARG A 34 11.44 -10.15 -12.16
CA ARG A 34 12.54 -11.01 -11.70
C ARG A 34 13.53 -10.27 -10.80
N PHE A 35 13.57 -8.95 -10.91
CA PHE A 35 14.56 -8.12 -10.23
C PHE A 35 13.93 -7.16 -9.22
N ASP A 36 12.69 -6.71 -9.45
CA ASP A 36 12.05 -5.72 -8.58
C ASP A 36 10.52 -5.91 -8.56
N VAL A 37 10.03 -6.61 -7.52
CA VAL A 37 8.60 -6.75 -7.25
C VAL A 37 8.22 -5.73 -6.17
N PRO A 38 7.15 -4.93 -6.38
CA PRO A 38 6.61 -4.09 -5.31
C PRO A 38 6.34 -4.90 -4.05
N THR A 39 6.83 -4.42 -2.92
CA THR A 39 6.68 -5.11 -1.63
C THR A 39 6.13 -4.19 -0.55
N ILE A 40 5.25 -4.72 0.28
CA ILE A 40 4.75 -4.11 1.52
C ILE A 40 4.86 -5.10 2.67
N GLY A 41 4.76 -4.63 3.91
CA GLY A 41 4.77 -5.48 5.11
C GLY A 41 4.48 -4.67 6.37
N LEU A 42 4.81 -5.24 7.53
CA LEU A 42 4.62 -4.64 8.84
C LEU A 42 5.14 -3.19 8.92
N ASP A 43 6.38 -2.95 8.45
CA ASP A 43 7.01 -1.63 8.50
C ASP A 43 6.24 -0.58 7.68
N THR A 44 5.65 -0.99 6.55
CA THR A 44 4.81 -0.11 5.72
C THR A 44 3.55 0.27 6.49
N VAL A 45 2.87 -0.69 7.13
CA VAL A 45 1.66 -0.45 7.93
C VAL A 45 1.97 0.46 9.12
N GLN A 46 3.06 0.20 9.83
CA GLN A 46 3.52 1.01 10.96
C GLN A 46 3.82 2.45 10.51
N THR A 47 4.59 2.61 9.43
CA THR A 47 4.92 3.93 8.88
C THR A 47 3.66 4.68 8.44
N MET A 48 2.67 3.99 7.85
CA MET A 48 1.40 4.61 7.49
C MET A 48 0.63 5.12 8.70
N TYR A 49 0.53 4.31 9.75
CA TYR A 49 -0.15 4.73 10.98
C TYR A 49 0.51 5.97 11.60
N GLU A 50 1.83 5.95 11.75
CA GLU A 50 2.61 7.07 12.30
C GLU A 50 2.46 8.35 11.46
N ALA A 51 2.40 8.21 10.14
CA ALA A 51 2.23 9.34 9.23
C ALA A 51 0.76 9.82 9.12
N GLY A 52 -0.21 9.06 9.65
CA GLY A 52 -1.64 9.39 9.57
C GLY A 52 -2.35 8.89 8.30
N GLY A 53 -1.78 7.93 7.58
CA GLY A 53 -2.42 7.24 6.46
C GLY A 53 -3.52 6.27 6.92
N ARG A 54 -4.54 6.06 6.08
CA ARG A 54 -5.71 5.22 6.43
C ARG A 54 -6.05 4.14 5.42
N VAL A 55 -5.56 4.24 4.19
CA VAL A 55 -5.83 3.25 3.14
C VAL A 55 -4.55 2.94 2.39
N LEU A 56 -4.23 1.65 2.26
CA LEU A 56 -3.17 1.14 1.40
C LEU A 56 -3.80 0.41 0.22
N ALA A 57 -3.73 1.02 -0.96
CA ALA A 57 -4.17 0.39 -2.20
C ALA A 57 -2.96 -0.18 -2.95
N ILE A 58 -3.02 -1.47 -3.27
CA ILE A 58 -1.98 -2.17 -4.02
C ILE A 58 -2.57 -2.87 -5.24
N GLU A 59 -1.71 -3.08 -6.23
CA GLU A 59 -2.06 -3.88 -7.40
C GLU A 59 -2.06 -5.38 -7.04
N SER A 60 -3.22 -6.03 -7.18
CA SER A 60 -3.37 -7.45 -6.88
C SER A 60 -2.50 -8.30 -7.80
N GLN A 61 -1.96 -9.39 -7.26
CA GLN A 61 -1.06 -10.32 -7.97
C GLN A 61 0.26 -9.69 -8.46
N GLN A 62 0.49 -8.40 -8.21
CA GLN A 62 1.71 -7.66 -8.59
C GLN A 62 2.56 -7.22 -7.40
N THR A 63 2.02 -7.32 -6.18
CA THR A 63 2.67 -6.87 -4.95
C THR A 63 2.89 -8.05 -3.99
N ILE A 64 4.09 -8.17 -3.41
CA ILE A 64 4.38 -9.09 -2.31
C ILE A 64 3.96 -8.44 -0.99
N LEU A 65 3.22 -9.18 -0.19
CA LEU A 65 2.92 -8.83 1.19
C LEU A 65 3.77 -9.73 2.10
N LEU A 66 4.78 -9.15 2.76
CA LEU A 66 5.61 -9.83 3.76
C LEU A 66 4.84 -9.99 5.06
N ASP A 67 5.02 -11.13 5.73
CA ASP A 67 4.39 -11.46 7.01
C ASP A 67 2.90 -11.12 7.00
N ALA A 68 2.19 -11.70 6.03
CA ALA A 68 0.86 -11.25 5.63
C ALA A 68 -0.14 -11.26 6.78
N ASP A 69 -0.15 -12.33 7.59
CA ASP A 69 -1.08 -12.46 8.71
C ASP A 69 -0.80 -11.39 9.77
N GLU A 70 0.47 -11.14 10.09
CA GLU A 70 0.89 -10.12 11.05
C GLU A 70 0.60 -8.71 10.55
N ALA A 71 0.90 -8.43 9.27
CA ALA A 71 0.68 -7.14 8.64
C ALA A 71 -0.81 -6.80 8.52
N ILE A 72 -1.65 -7.76 8.11
CA ILE A 72 -3.10 -7.60 8.06
C ILE A 72 -3.65 -7.39 9.48
N SER A 73 -3.25 -8.24 10.43
CA SER A 73 -3.69 -8.11 11.82
C SER A 73 -3.30 -6.75 12.43
N LEU A 74 -2.11 -6.23 12.08
CA LEU A 74 -1.69 -4.90 12.50
C LEU A 74 -2.53 -3.81 11.84
N ALA A 75 -2.78 -3.91 10.53
CA ALA A 75 -3.60 -2.95 9.81
C ALA A 75 -5.02 -2.85 10.39
N ASP A 76 -5.63 -3.99 10.69
CA ASP A 76 -6.95 -4.05 11.34
C ASP A 76 -6.93 -3.37 12.71
N ARG A 77 -5.95 -3.68 13.57
CA ARG A 77 -5.82 -3.05 14.90
C ARG A 77 -5.63 -1.54 14.82
N LEU A 78 -4.91 -1.06 13.81
CA LEU A 78 -4.60 0.36 13.62
C LEU A 78 -5.66 1.12 12.81
N GLY A 79 -6.70 0.43 12.32
CA GLY A 79 -7.75 1.02 11.50
C GLY A 79 -7.23 1.51 10.14
N ILE A 80 -6.41 0.69 9.50
CA ILE A 80 -5.90 0.91 8.14
C ILE A 80 -6.53 -0.13 7.21
N ALA A 81 -7.23 0.32 6.18
CA ALA A 81 -7.78 -0.58 5.17
C ALA A 81 -6.69 -0.94 4.15
N ILE A 82 -6.49 -2.24 3.90
CA ILE A 82 -5.67 -2.72 2.78
C ILE A 82 -6.60 -3.18 1.66
N VAL A 83 -6.41 -2.65 0.46
CA VAL A 83 -7.19 -3.03 -0.73
C VAL A 83 -6.23 -3.51 -1.81
N ALA A 84 -6.45 -4.74 -2.28
CA ALA A 84 -5.73 -5.31 -3.41
C ALA A 84 -6.70 -5.50 -4.58
N LEU A 85 -6.42 -4.87 -5.72
CA LEU A 85 -7.24 -5.01 -6.92
C LEU A 85 -6.41 -4.81 -8.20
N ASN A 86 -6.91 -5.33 -9.31
CA ASN A 86 -6.44 -4.98 -10.66
C ASN A 86 -7.61 -4.50 -11.54
N ALA A 87 -7.30 -4.04 -12.76
CA ALA A 87 -8.29 -3.49 -13.68
C ALA A 87 -9.43 -4.46 -14.01
N ASN A 88 -9.14 -5.75 -14.16
CA ASN A 88 -10.14 -6.77 -14.48
C ASN A 88 -11.08 -7.00 -13.29
N GLU A 89 -10.54 -7.09 -12.08
CA GLU A 89 -11.32 -7.25 -10.84
C GLU A 89 -12.22 -6.04 -10.56
N LEU A 90 -11.76 -4.83 -10.88
CA LEU A 90 -12.57 -3.62 -10.75
C LEU A 90 -13.76 -3.63 -11.71
N GLN A 91 -13.55 -4.03 -12.98
CA GLN A 91 -14.63 -4.15 -13.96
C GLN A 91 -15.70 -5.17 -13.53
N LEU A 92 -15.30 -6.31 -12.98
CA LEU A 92 -16.22 -7.33 -12.47
C LEU A 92 -17.09 -6.82 -11.31
N ARG A 93 -16.53 -6.00 -10.42
CA ARG A 93 -17.26 -5.42 -9.26
C ARG A 93 -18.23 -4.30 -9.62
N VAL A 94 -18.01 -3.60 -10.74
CA VAL A 94 -18.91 -2.53 -11.22
C VAL A 94 -20.07 -3.12 -12.03
N ALA A 95 -19.88 -4.31 -12.62
CA ALA A 95 -20.90 -5.02 -13.38
C ALA A 95 -21.85 -5.87 -12.51
N SER A 96 -21.56 -6.03 -11.22
CA SER A 96 -22.35 -6.76 -10.21
C SER A 96 -23.14 -5.82 -9.32
#